data_AF-A0A0M4EHQ5-F1
#
_entry.id   AF-A0A0M4EHQ5-F1
#
_cell.length_a   1.000
_cell.length_b   1.000
_cell.length_c   1.000
_cell.angle_alpha   90.00
_cell.angle_beta   90.00
_cell.angle_gamma   90.00
#
_symmetry.space_group_name_H-M   'P 1'
#
loop_
_entity.id
_entity.type
_entity.pdbx_description
1 polymer ?
#
loop_
_entity_poly.entity_id
_entity_poly.type
_entity_poly.pdbx_seq_one_letter_code
_entity_poly.pdbx_strand_id
1 'polypeptide(L)'
;DYTIIWHKNKMIFKIDDKEYGRITDKQIMDKINKNEHFLVLALTVGGDLNFNDGEILRAHKEAIFSNSEPNHHIKFFEAIHLWKDWKDPSLVIDYIRIFTTNESEE
;
A
#
# COMPACT_ATOMS: atom_id res chain seq x y z
N ASP A 1 -12.62 -0.29 6.93
CA ASP A 1 -12.77 -1.06 5.67
C ASP A 1 -12.13 -0.35 4.49
N TYR A 2 -11.35 -1.07 3.70
CA TYR A 2 -10.74 -0.57 2.47
C TYR A 2 -11.47 -1.17 1.27
N THR A 3 -11.89 -0.31 0.35
CA THR A 3 -12.63 -0.74 -0.85
C THR A 3 -11.95 -0.19 -2.10
N ILE A 4 -11.73 -1.06 -3.07
CA ILE A 4 -11.33 -0.68 -4.43
C ILE A 4 -12.45 -1.10 -5.36
N ILE A 5 -12.96 -0.17 -6.15
CA ILE A 5 -13.95 -0.44 -7.19
C ILE A 5 -13.26 -0.23 -8.52
N TRP A 6 -13.17 -1.29 -9.31
CA TRP A 6 -12.47 -1.26 -10.58
C TRP A 6 -13.43 -1.58 -11.72
N HIS A 7 -13.62 -0.58 -12.58
CA HIS A 7 -14.36 -0.66 -13.83
C HIS A 7 -13.43 -0.38 -15.01
N LYS A 8 -13.88 -0.67 -16.23
CA LYS A 8 -13.08 -0.49 -17.44
C LYS A 8 -12.51 0.93 -17.58
N ASN A 9 -13.26 1.95 -17.19
CA ASN A 9 -12.93 3.36 -17.39
C ASN A 9 -12.52 4.10 -16.10
N LYS A 10 -12.63 3.46 -14.93
CA LYS A 10 -12.33 4.11 -13.65
C LYS A 10 -11.89 3.13 -12.58
N MET A 11 -11.10 3.62 -11.64
CA MET A 11 -10.81 2.94 -10.39
C MET A 11 -11.07 3.90 -9.23
N ILE A 12 -11.85 3.48 -8.24
CA ILE A 12 -12.25 4.30 -7.09
C ILE A 12 -11.69 3.65 -5.82
N PHE A 13 -11.12 4.47 -4.94
CA PHE A 13 -10.54 4.05 -3.67
C PHE A 13 -11.36 4.67 -2.53
N LYS A 14 -11.85 3.81 -1.63
CA LYS A 14 -12.62 4.22 -0.45
C LYS A 14 -12.00 3.70 0.83
N ILE A 15 -12.16 4.48 1.90
CA ILE A 15 -11.91 4.07 3.28
C ILE A 15 -13.20 4.34 4.04
N ASP A 16 -13.75 3.30 4.67
CA ASP A 16 -15.03 3.36 5.39
C ASP A 16 -16.14 4.00 4.53
N ASP A 17 -16.28 3.49 3.30
CA ASP A 17 -17.23 3.92 2.25
C ASP A 17 -17.09 5.36 1.75
N LYS A 18 -16.18 6.15 2.32
CA LYS A 18 -15.85 7.49 1.84
C LYS A 18 -14.82 7.42 0.73
N GLU A 19 -15.06 8.10 -0.39
CA GLU A 19 -14.09 8.21 -1.48
C GLU A 19 -12.90 9.09 -1.10
N TYR A 20 -11.69 8.58 -1.33
CA TYR A 20 -10.43 9.29 -1.13
C TYR A 20 -9.70 9.60 -2.44
N GLY A 21 -9.99 8.85 -3.49
CA GLY A 21 -9.38 9.07 -4.78
C GLY A 21 -10.06 8.27 -5.88
N ARG A 22 -9.90 8.78 -7.10
CA ARG A 22 -10.30 8.08 -8.32
C ARG A 22 -9.30 8.29 -9.43
N ILE A 23 -9.14 7.26 -10.26
CA ILE A 23 -8.40 7.29 -11.51
C ILE A 23 -9.42 7.18 -12.63
N THR A 24 -9.46 8.18 -13.51
CA THR A 24 -10.33 8.19 -14.69
C THR A 24 -9.58 8.51 -15.98
N ASP A 25 -8.26 8.72 -15.89
CA ASP A 25 -7.43 8.98 -17.06
C ASP A 25 -7.40 7.74 -17.96
N LYS A 26 -7.81 7.92 -19.22
CA LYS A 26 -7.93 6.81 -20.17
C LYS A 26 -6.62 6.10 -20.42
N GLN A 27 -5.51 6.84 -20.56
CA GLN A 27 -4.21 6.22 -20.84
C GLN A 27 -3.72 5.38 -19.67
N ILE A 28 -3.98 5.83 -18.44
CA ILE A 28 -3.67 5.07 -17.23
C ILE A 28 -4.56 3.83 -17.14
N MET A 29 -5.88 3.98 -17.30
CA MET A 29 -6.81 2.85 -17.24
C MET A 29 -6.51 1.80 -18.32
N ASP A 30 -6.22 2.22 -19.56
CA ASP A 30 -5.83 1.31 -20.64
C ASP A 30 -4.53 0.56 -20.33
N LYS A 31 -3.60 1.15 -19.56
CA LYS A 31 -2.38 0.45 -19.10
C LYS A 31 -2.70 -0.56 -18.01
N ILE A 32 -3.53 -0.20 -17.03
CA ILE A 32 -3.93 -1.10 -15.93
C ILE A 32 -4.67 -2.31 -16.51
N ASN A 33 -5.65 -2.08 -17.39
CA ASN A 33 -6.50 -3.14 -17.94
C ASN A 33 -5.78 -4.12 -18.90
N LYS A 34 -4.52 -3.86 -19.28
CA LYS A 34 -3.77 -4.76 -20.18
C LYS A 34 -3.33 -6.06 -19.52
N ASN A 35 -3.23 -6.07 -18.20
CA ASN A 35 -2.68 -7.20 -17.45
C ASN A 35 -3.74 -7.74 -16.48
N GLU A 36 -3.57 -9.01 -16.11
CA GLU A 36 -4.23 -9.56 -14.92
C GLU A 36 -3.55 -9.01 -13.66
N HIS A 37 -4.34 -8.86 -12.59
CA HIS A 37 -3.86 -8.34 -11.31
C HIS A 37 -4.24 -9.30 -10.19
N PHE A 38 -3.40 -9.33 -9.16
CA PHE A 38 -3.58 -10.15 -7.98
C PHE A 38 -3.65 -9.24 -6.76
N LEU A 39 -4.56 -9.56 -5.83
CA LEU A 39 -4.55 -8.91 -4.52
C LEU A 39 -3.38 -9.50 -3.71
N VAL A 40 -2.45 -8.64 -3.31
CA VAL A 40 -1.30 -9.02 -2.47
C VAL A 40 -1.46 -8.33 -1.12
N LEU A 41 -1.43 -9.14 -0.06
CA LEU A 41 -1.53 -8.68 1.32
C LEU A 41 -0.26 -9.13 2.04
N ALA A 42 0.53 -8.15 2.49
CA ALA A 42 1.82 -8.42 3.08
C ALA A 42 2.11 -7.41 4.19
N LEU A 43 2.79 -7.89 5.22
CA LEU A 43 3.47 -7.06 6.19
C LEU A 43 4.96 -7.13 5.87
N THR A 44 5.59 -5.98 5.71
CA THR A 44 7.01 -5.89 5.40
C THR A 44 7.67 -4.79 6.22
N VAL A 45 8.99 -4.81 6.19
CA VAL A 45 9.90 -3.91 6.90
C VAL A 45 10.83 -3.30 5.86
N GLY A 46 11.25 -2.05 6.07
CA GLY A 46 12.24 -1.40 5.19
C GLY A 46 11.62 -0.75 3.95
N GLY A 47 10.79 -1.50 3.22
CA GLY A 47 10.01 -0.95 2.11
C GLY A 47 10.86 -0.34 0.99
N ASP A 48 11.98 -0.97 0.64
CA ASP A 48 13.01 -0.37 -0.19
C ASP A 48 12.55 0.04 -1.59
N LEU A 49 11.74 -0.82 -2.22
CA LEU A 49 11.30 -0.69 -3.61
C LEU A 49 9.92 -0.04 -3.74
N ASN A 50 9.06 -0.28 -2.75
CA ASN A 50 7.63 0.06 -2.83
C ASN A 50 7.26 1.28 -1.99
N PHE A 51 8.19 1.78 -1.16
CA PHE A 51 7.92 2.84 -0.23
C PHE A 51 9.13 3.77 -0.14
N ASN A 52 9.28 4.66 -1.12
CA ASN A 52 10.42 5.56 -1.16
C ASN A 52 10.41 6.49 0.06
N ASP A 53 11.61 6.91 0.49
CA ASP A 53 11.79 7.76 1.68
C ASP A 53 10.92 9.03 1.65
N GLY A 54 10.76 9.64 0.46
CA GLY A 54 9.92 10.83 0.27
C GLY A 54 8.40 10.59 0.17
N GLU A 55 7.96 9.34 0.06
CA GLU A 55 6.53 8.97 -0.01
C GLU A 55 5.98 8.56 1.36
N ILE A 56 6.86 8.15 2.29
CA ILE A 56 6.52 7.87 3.67
C ILE A 56 6.80 9.10 4.54
N LEU A 57 5.98 9.30 5.58
CA LEU A 57 6.25 10.31 6.60
C LEU A 57 7.65 10.11 7.19
N ARG A 58 8.49 11.14 7.08
CA ARG A 58 9.89 11.16 7.54
C ARG A 58 10.09 10.56 8.94
N ALA A 59 9.17 10.83 9.87
CA ALA A 59 9.22 10.33 11.25
C ALA A 59 9.07 8.81 11.38
N HIS A 60 8.44 8.15 10.40
CA HIS A 60 8.19 6.70 10.42
C HIS A 60 9.31 5.90 9.76
N LYS A 61 10.22 6.56 9.05
CA LYS A 61 11.24 5.91 8.23
C LYS A 61 12.57 6.61 8.31
N GLU A 62 12.77 7.68 7.55
CA GLU A 62 14.06 8.38 7.39
C GLU A 62 14.73 8.79 8.71
N ALA A 63 13.97 9.13 9.75
CA ALA A 63 14.53 9.49 11.06
C ALA A 63 15.18 8.30 11.80
N ILE A 64 14.97 7.08 11.31
CA ILE A 64 15.37 5.83 11.94
C ILE A 64 16.24 5.00 10.99
N PHE A 65 15.83 4.88 9.73
CA PHE A 65 16.58 4.24 8.66
C PHE A 65 16.19 4.84 7.30
N SER A 66 17.14 4.96 6.37
CA SER A 66 16.89 5.49 5.02
C SER A 66 17.27 4.46 3.97
N ASN A 67 16.49 4.37 2.89
CA ASN A 67 16.81 3.54 1.72
C ASN A 67 18.12 3.94 1.04
N SER A 68 18.59 5.17 1.26
CA SER A 68 19.84 5.68 0.71
C SER A 68 21.09 5.17 1.43
N GLU A 69 20.92 4.57 2.61
CA GLU A 69 22.04 4.05 3.38
C GLU A 69 22.53 2.68 2.86
N PRO A 70 23.85 2.46 2.77
CA PRO A 70 24.38 1.14 2.48
C PRO A 70 23.95 0.12 3.55
N ASN A 71 23.48 -1.06 3.11
CA ASN A 71 23.03 -2.14 3.99
C ASN A 71 21.92 -1.72 4.97
N HIS A 72 21.05 -0.79 4.56
CA HIS A 72 19.92 -0.28 5.38
C HIS A 72 19.04 -1.40 5.96
N HIS A 73 18.85 -2.52 5.25
CA HIS A 73 18.13 -3.69 5.78
C HIS A 73 18.83 -4.32 7.00
N ILE A 74 20.18 -4.41 7.00
CA ILE A 74 20.95 -4.92 8.15
C ILE A 74 20.84 -3.93 9.31
N LYS A 75 21.05 -2.64 9.02
CA LYS A 75 20.95 -1.57 10.04
C LYS A 75 19.58 -1.51 10.68
N PHE A 76 18.52 -1.77 9.93
CA PHE A 76 17.17 -1.88 10.49
C PHE A 76 17.13 -2.96 11.58
N PHE A 77 17.58 -4.18 11.29
CA PHE A 77 17.55 -5.29 12.26
C PHE A 77 18.51 -5.06 13.43
N GLU A 78 19.64 -4.40 13.18
CA GLU A 78 20.54 -3.96 14.24
C GLU A 78 19.90 -2.89 15.13
N ALA A 79 19.09 -1.99 14.59
CA ALA A 79 18.46 -0.90 15.35
C ALA A 79 17.10 -1.25 15.96
N ILE A 80 16.46 -2.36 15.55
CA ILE A 80 15.09 -2.70 15.96
C ILE A 80 14.93 -2.81 17.49
N HIS A 81 15.98 -3.23 18.20
CA HIS A 81 15.97 -3.33 19.66
C HIS A 81 15.99 -1.96 20.37
N LEU A 82 16.32 -0.88 19.66
CA LEU A 82 16.27 0.50 20.18
C LEU A 82 14.83 1.03 20.23
N TRP A 83 13.91 0.38 19.51
CA TRP A 83 12.49 0.70 19.57
C TRP A 83 11.86 0.06 20.80
N LYS A 84 11.84 0.82 21.89
CA LYS A 84 11.25 0.39 23.17
C LYS A 84 9.78 -0.05 23.07
N ASP A 85 9.07 0.44 22.05
CA ASP A 85 7.65 0.18 21.81
C ASP A 85 7.40 -0.69 20.56
N TRP A 86 8.44 -1.27 19.95
CA TRP A 86 8.24 -2.19 18.83
C TRP A 86 7.58 -3.48 19.33
N LYS A 87 6.26 -3.53 19.19
CA LYS A 87 5.47 -4.75 19.29
C LYS A 87 5.51 -5.42 17.93
N ASP A 88 5.83 -6.71 17.88
CA ASP A 88 5.81 -7.50 16.64
C ASP A 88 4.57 -7.16 15.82
N PRO A 89 4.72 -6.39 14.73
CA PRO A 89 3.56 -5.91 14.01
C PRO A 89 2.86 -7.12 13.41
N SER A 90 1.53 -7.09 13.44
CA SER A 90 0.71 -8.12 12.84
C SER A 90 -0.26 -7.47 11.87
N LEU A 91 -0.36 -8.04 10.67
CA LEU A 91 -1.41 -7.71 9.73
C LEU A 91 -2.58 -8.66 10.00
N VAL A 92 -3.61 -8.15 10.67
CA VAL A 92 -4.82 -8.91 10.97
C VAL A 92 -5.89 -8.53 9.97
N ILE A 93 -6.38 -9.53 9.23
CA ILE A 93 -7.42 -9.38 8.21
C ILE A 93 -8.57 -10.28 8.61
N ASP A 94 -9.71 -9.68 8.95
CA ASP A 94 -10.91 -10.41 9.35
C ASP A 94 -11.55 -11.11 8.14
N TYR A 95 -11.75 -10.36 7.05
CA TYR A 95 -12.30 -10.90 5.81
C TYR A 95 -11.82 -10.14 4.57
N ILE A 96 -11.93 -10.81 3.43
CA ILE A 96 -11.80 -10.22 2.10
C ILE A 96 -13.07 -10.58 1.34
N ARG A 97 -13.70 -9.60 0.71
CA ARG A 97 -14.89 -9.80 -0.13
C ARG A 97 -14.59 -9.30 -1.54
N ILE A 98 -14.88 -10.14 -2.53
CA ILE A 98 -14.70 -9.82 -3.94
C ILE A 98 -16.06 -9.99 -4.61
N PHE A 99 -16.48 -8.95 -5.30
CA PHE A 99 -17.76 -8.90 -6.00
C PHE A 99 -17.53 -8.53 -7.46
N THR A 100 -18.39 -9.04 -8.34
CA THR A 100 -18.58 -8.49 -9.67
C THR A 100 -19.69 -7.45 -9.59
N THR A 101 -19.45 -6.24 -10.07
CA THR A 101 -20.43 -5.14 -10.02
C THR A 101 -20.70 -4.58 -11.40
N ASN A 102 -21.78 -3.81 -11.51
CA ASN A 102 -22.19 -3.16 -12.75
C ASN A 102 -21.52 -1.78 -12.86
N GLU A 103 -21.31 -1.21 -14.06
CA GLU A 103 -20.65 0.11 -14.22
C GLU A 103 -21.36 1.27 -13.48
N SER A 104 -22.65 1.10 -13.17
CA SER A 104 -23.50 2.05 -12.44
C SER A 104 -23.37 1.98 -10.91
N GLU A 105 -22.70 0.95 -10.38
CA GLU A 105 -22.52 0.76 -8.94
C GLU A 105 -21.18 1.36 -8.51
N GLU A 106 -21.26 2.35 -7.60
CA GLU A 106 -20.14 2.98 -6.90
C GLU A 106 -20.32 2.83 -5.39
#